data_AF-A0A957K389-F1
#
_entry.id   AF-A0A957K389-F1
#
_cell.length_a   1.000
_cell.length_b   1.000
_cell.length_c   1.000
_cell.angle_alpha   90.00
_cell.angle_beta   90.00
_cell.angle_gamma   90.00
#
_symmetry.space_group_name_H-M   'P 1'
#
loop_
_entity.id
_entity.type
_entity.pdbx_description
1 polymer ?
#
loop_
_entity_poly.entity_id
_entity_poly.type
_entity_poly.pdbx_seq_one_letter_code
_entity_poly.pdbx_strand_id
1 'polypeptide(L)'
;MSEQFTLWLTGRSGSGKSTIASLLCTELADRGLSVRCLDENGWPEPKFDPQATIHICAYVSPTEASREMWRDTTGKFVLVYLEAPERELRRRDVRGWYKQAASGDTAAQIALDQAYEPPARPDIHLRTDLQTPLESAGRILGAIEDSGLIPLVEL
;
A
#
# COMPACT_ATOMS: atom_id res chain seq x y z
N MET A 1 3.07 -7.53 -24.90
CA MET A 1 3.86 -6.81 -23.89
C MET A 1 2.87 -6.31 -22.85
N SER A 2 2.99 -6.74 -21.60
CA SER A 2 2.18 -6.18 -20.50
C SER A 2 2.59 -4.72 -20.30
N GLU A 3 1.60 -3.82 -20.26
CA GLU A 3 1.80 -2.40 -20.01
C GLU A 3 2.34 -2.21 -18.58
N GLN A 4 3.28 -1.26 -18.38
CA GLN A 4 3.79 -0.97 -17.04
C GLN A 4 2.69 -0.32 -16.19
N PHE A 5 2.59 -0.71 -14.91
CA PHE A 5 1.64 -0.07 -13.99
C PHE A 5 2.13 -0.03 -12.55
N THR A 6 1.54 0.89 -11.78
CA THR A 6 1.80 1.07 -10.35
C THR A 6 0.61 0.65 -9.51
N LEU A 7 0.85 -0.22 -8.53
CA LEU A 7 -0.05 -0.51 -7.42
C LEU A 7 0.32 0.36 -6.23
N TRP A 8 -0.53 1.33 -5.90
CA TRP A 8 -0.29 2.28 -4.83
C TRP A 8 -1.11 1.94 -3.58
N LEU A 9 -0.47 1.33 -2.60
CA LEU A 9 -1.06 0.99 -1.30
C LEU A 9 -0.99 2.21 -0.38
N THR A 10 -2.14 2.79 -0.06
CA THR A 10 -2.30 3.91 0.89
C THR A 10 -3.07 3.48 2.14
N GLY A 11 -2.80 4.14 3.26
CA GLY A 11 -3.45 3.90 4.55
C GLY A 11 -2.60 4.42 5.70
N ARG A 12 -3.23 4.67 6.86
CA ARG A 12 -2.52 5.10 8.07
C ARG A 12 -1.42 4.10 8.48
N SER A 13 -0.44 4.55 9.26
CA SER A 13 0.60 3.67 9.82
C SER A 13 -0.05 2.50 10.58
N GLY A 14 0.42 1.26 10.35
CA GLY A 14 -0.18 0.05 10.92
C GLY A 14 -1.36 -0.56 10.14
N SER A 15 -1.78 0.02 9.02
CA SER A 15 -2.88 -0.53 8.21
C SER A 15 -2.54 -1.83 7.45
N GLY A 16 -1.25 -2.21 7.39
CA GLY A 16 -0.79 -3.46 6.75
C GLY A 16 -0.13 -3.30 5.39
N LYS A 17 0.11 -2.06 4.91
CA LYS A 17 0.73 -1.76 3.60
C LYS A 17 1.96 -2.60 3.29
N SER A 18 3.02 -2.52 4.12
CA SER A 18 4.29 -3.20 3.85
C SER A 18 4.15 -4.72 3.85
N THR A 19 3.32 -5.28 4.73
CA THR A 19 3.05 -6.72 4.78
C THR A 19 2.36 -7.19 3.50
N ILE A 20 1.30 -6.49 3.08
CA ILE A 20 0.56 -6.82 1.86
C ILE A 20 1.43 -6.61 0.62
N ALA A 21 2.22 -5.52 0.56
CA ALA A 21 3.16 -5.26 -0.52
C ALA A 21 4.17 -6.40 -0.68
N SER A 22 4.75 -6.87 0.44
CA SER A 22 5.71 -7.99 0.40
C SER A 22 5.06 -9.26 -0.14
N LEU A 23 3.84 -9.59 0.29
CA LEU A 23 3.12 -10.77 -0.19
C LEU A 23 2.83 -10.68 -1.70
N LEU A 24 2.37 -9.52 -2.17
CA LEU A 24 2.13 -9.27 -3.59
C LEU A 24 3.42 -9.36 -4.41
N CYS A 25 4.53 -8.79 -3.93
CA CYS A 25 5.81 -8.87 -4.62
C CYS A 25 6.33 -10.29 -4.73
N THR A 26 6.27 -11.07 -3.65
CA THR A 26 6.67 -12.49 -3.69
C THR A 26 5.81 -13.25 -4.68
N GLU A 27 4.49 -13.16 -4.58
CA GLU A 27 3.57 -13.89 -5.46
C GLU A 27 3.74 -13.52 -6.95
N LEU A 28 3.84 -12.22 -7.28
CA LEU A 28 4.03 -11.78 -8.67
C LEU A 28 5.42 -12.18 -9.21
N ALA A 29 6.46 -12.15 -8.38
CA ALA A 29 7.78 -12.61 -8.76
C ALA A 29 7.81 -14.13 -9.00
N ASP A 30 7.12 -14.91 -8.16
CA ASP A 30 7.00 -16.37 -8.30
C ASP A 30 6.24 -16.76 -9.59
N ARG A 31 5.36 -15.88 -10.06
CA ARG A 31 4.71 -15.99 -11.39
C ARG A 31 5.61 -15.55 -12.56
N GLY A 32 6.86 -15.19 -12.30
CA GLY A 32 7.82 -14.74 -13.32
C GLY A 32 7.58 -13.31 -13.83
N LEU A 33 6.77 -12.51 -13.14
CA LEU A 33 6.52 -11.11 -13.53
C LEU A 33 7.64 -10.21 -13.00
N SER A 34 8.02 -9.21 -13.80
CA SER A 34 9.02 -8.22 -13.40
C SER A 34 8.38 -7.20 -12.45
N VAL A 35 8.62 -7.36 -11.15
CA VAL A 35 7.99 -6.60 -10.07
C VAL A 35 9.03 -5.94 -9.14
N ARG A 36 8.74 -4.71 -8.70
CA ARG A 36 9.55 -3.98 -7.73
C ARG A 36 8.70 -3.43 -6.59
N CYS A 37 9.02 -3.82 -5.36
CA CYS A 37 8.45 -3.23 -4.15
C CYS A 37 9.22 -1.96 -3.73
N LEU A 38 8.48 -0.90 -3.44
CA LEU A 38 8.98 0.40 -2.97
C LEU A 38 8.24 0.77 -1.68
N ASP A 39 8.97 1.02 -0.60
CA ASP A 39 8.38 1.38 0.70
C ASP A 39 9.06 2.61 1.32
N GLU A 40 8.40 3.16 2.34
CA GLU A 40 8.86 4.33 3.09
C GLU A 40 10.06 4.06 4.03
N ASN A 41 10.60 2.84 4.07
CA ASN A 41 11.70 2.47 4.98
C ASN A 41 13.08 2.69 4.37
N GLY A 42 13.17 2.90 3.05
CA GLY A 42 14.45 3.10 2.34
C GLY A 42 14.70 4.52 1.85
N TRP A 43 13.66 5.23 1.39
CA TRP A 43 13.76 6.55 0.78
C TRP A 43 12.49 7.37 1.04
N PRO A 44 12.58 8.71 1.15
CA PRO A 44 11.40 9.56 1.31
C PRO A 44 10.50 9.55 0.06
N GLU A 45 11.05 9.20 -1.10
CA GLU A 45 10.35 9.14 -2.38
C GLU A 45 10.60 7.80 -3.09
N PRO A 46 9.59 7.26 -3.81
CA PRO A 46 9.72 6.04 -4.59
C PRO A 46 10.70 6.23 -5.76
N LYS A 47 11.67 5.30 -5.86
CA LYS A 47 12.58 5.22 -7.01
C LYS A 47 12.10 4.16 -7.99
N PHE A 48 11.43 4.59 -9.05
CA PHE A 48 10.92 3.70 -10.09
C PHE A 48 12.04 3.08 -10.92
N ASP A 49 11.92 1.78 -11.16
CA ASP A 49 12.79 1.02 -12.06
C ASP A 49 12.14 0.94 -13.45
N PRO A 50 12.72 1.55 -14.50
CA PRO A 50 12.15 1.54 -15.84
C PRO A 50 12.10 0.15 -16.49
N GLN A 51 12.81 -0.84 -15.95
CA GLN A 51 12.81 -2.24 -16.42
C GLN A 51 11.75 -3.10 -15.73
N ALA A 52 11.19 -2.63 -14.61
CA ALA A 52 10.10 -3.31 -13.94
C ALA A 52 8.77 -3.07 -14.64
N THR A 53 7.98 -4.13 -14.81
CA THR A 53 6.63 -4.01 -15.37
C THR A 53 5.59 -3.65 -14.32
N ILE A 54 5.87 -3.92 -13.05
CA ILE A 54 4.96 -3.67 -11.94
C ILE A 54 5.72 -3.00 -10.81
N HIS A 55 5.26 -1.83 -10.37
CA HIS A 55 5.75 -1.20 -9.14
C HIS A 55 4.69 -1.32 -8.06
N ILE A 56 5.05 -1.87 -6.91
CA ILE A 56 4.19 -1.92 -5.72
C ILE A 56 4.71 -0.91 -4.72
N CYS A 57 3.96 0.17 -4.51
CA CYS A 57 4.33 1.28 -3.65
C CYS A 57 3.53 1.21 -2.34
N ALA A 58 4.22 1.18 -1.19
CA ALA A 58 3.62 1.15 0.14
C ALA A 58 3.94 2.43 0.92
N TYR A 59 3.07 3.45 0.78
CA TYR A 59 3.27 4.79 1.35
C TYR A 59 2.02 5.26 2.10
N VAL A 60 2.17 6.06 3.15
CA VAL A 60 1.00 6.63 3.84
C VAL A 60 0.17 7.50 2.89
N SER A 61 0.79 8.43 2.16
CA SER A 61 0.11 9.35 1.21
C SER A 61 -1.14 10.01 1.82
N PRO A 62 -0.95 10.87 2.85
CA PRO A 62 -2.02 11.28 3.74
C PRO A 62 -3.06 12.20 3.12
N THR A 63 -2.75 12.88 2.02
CA THR A 63 -3.66 13.84 1.37
C THR A 63 -4.05 13.39 -0.03
N GLU A 64 -5.21 13.82 -0.52
CA GLU A 64 -5.64 13.55 -1.90
C GLU A 64 -4.62 14.09 -2.92
N ALA A 65 -4.16 15.33 -2.71
CA ALA A 65 -3.14 15.96 -3.56
C ALA A 65 -1.85 15.12 -3.67
N SER A 66 -1.41 14.47 -2.58
CA SER A 66 -0.23 13.59 -2.64
C SER A 66 -0.46 12.36 -3.51
N ARG A 67 -1.68 11.82 -3.54
CA ARG A 67 -2.05 10.65 -4.35
C ARG A 67 -2.24 11.03 -5.82
N GLU A 68 -2.87 12.17 -6.09
CA GLU A 68 -3.03 12.71 -7.45
C GLU A 68 -1.67 12.98 -8.10
N MET A 69 -0.74 13.61 -7.38
CA MET A 69 0.62 13.84 -7.87
C MET A 69 1.31 12.53 -8.32
N TRP A 70 1.20 11.45 -7.53
CA TRP A 70 1.80 10.17 -7.89
C TRP A 70 1.06 9.45 -9.02
N ARG A 71 -0.27 9.60 -9.09
CA ARG A 71 -1.08 9.11 -10.22
C ARG A 71 -0.63 9.75 -11.53
N ASP A 72 -0.47 11.08 -11.55
CA ASP A 72 -0.02 11.83 -12.72
C ASP A 72 1.42 11.47 -13.14
N THR A 73 2.29 11.18 -12.17
CA THR A 73 3.70 10.86 -12.41
C THR A 73 3.92 9.46 -13.00
N THR A 74 3.06 8.50 -12.65
CA THR A 74 3.30 7.06 -12.93
C THR A 74 2.46 6.49 -14.06
N GLY A 75 1.48 7.24 -14.56
CA GLY A 75 0.62 6.81 -15.66
C GLY A 75 -0.43 5.79 -15.19
N LYS A 76 -0.29 4.52 -15.61
CA LYS A 76 -1.26 3.48 -15.25
C LYS A 76 -1.15 3.17 -13.76
N PHE A 77 -2.17 3.58 -12.99
CA PHE A 77 -2.10 3.65 -11.54
C PHE A 77 -3.36 3.06 -10.91
N VAL A 78 -3.16 2.11 -10.00
CA VAL A 78 -4.21 1.45 -9.22
C VAL A 78 -4.06 1.87 -7.76
N LEU A 79 -5.00 2.67 -7.28
CA LEU A 79 -5.03 3.12 -5.90
C LEU A 79 -5.72 2.10 -4.99
N VAL A 80 -4.94 1.50 -4.09
CA VAL A 80 -5.40 0.52 -3.11
C VAL A 80 -5.47 1.17 -1.73
N TYR A 81 -6.68 1.40 -1.23
CA TYR A 81 -6.90 1.90 0.12
C TYR A 81 -7.00 0.76 1.13
N LEU A 82 -6.08 0.77 2.09
CA LEU A 82 -6.05 -0.14 3.23
C LEU A 82 -6.55 0.58 4.48
N GLU A 83 -7.83 0.40 4.78
CA GLU A 83 -8.50 0.97 5.94
C GLU A 83 -8.39 0.04 7.15
N ALA A 84 -8.05 0.63 8.31
CA ALA A 84 -8.30 0.03 9.60
C ALA A 84 -8.66 1.13 10.61
N PRO A 85 -9.62 0.90 11.52
CA PRO A 85 -9.98 1.87 12.54
C PRO A 85 -8.82 2.10 13.50
N GLU A 86 -8.73 3.30 14.06
CA GLU A 86 -7.64 3.71 14.95
C GLU A 86 -7.43 2.77 16.14
N ARG A 87 -8.52 2.20 16.69
CA ARG A 87 -8.46 1.20 17.76
C ARG A 87 -7.59 -0.01 17.37
N GLU A 88 -7.70 -0.48 16.12
CA GLU A 88 -6.89 -1.60 15.62
C GLU A 88 -5.47 -1.17 15.31
N LEU A 89 -5.25 0.02 14.74
CA LEU A 89 -3.90 0.57 14.52
C LEU A 89 -3.13 0.69 15.83
N ARG A 90 -3.77 1.22 16.87
CA ARG A 90 -3.24 1.33 18.23
C ARG A 90 -2.97 -0.02 18.87
N ARG A 91 -3.83 -1.01 18.64
CA ARG A 91 -3.64 -2.38 19.13
C ARG A 91 -2.43 -3.04 18.46
N ARG A 92 -2.24 -2.82 17.15
CA ARG A 92 -1.12 -3.39 16.39
C ARG A 92 0.22 -2.73 16.75
N ASP A 93 0.21 -1.41 16.96
CA ASP A 93 1.36 -0.59 17.37
C ASP A 93 2.67 -0.97 16.68
N VAL A 94 2.62 -1.16 15.35
CA VAL A 94 3.71 -1.77 14.58
C VAL A 94 5.03 -0.99 14.65
N ARG A 95 4.97 0.31 14.97
CA ARG A 95 6.14 1.19 15.14
C ARG A 95 6.42 1.55 16.61
N GLY A 96 5.61 1.09 17.56
CA GLY A 96 5.71 1.47 18.97
C GLY A 96 5.26 2.91 19.29
N TRP A 97 4.83 3.68 18.28
CA TRP A 97 4.50 5.10 18.41
C TRP A 97 3.37 5.36 19.38
N TYR A 98 2.36 4.47 19.46
CA TYR A 98 1.27 4.68 20.41
C TYR A 98 1.75 4.56 21.86
N LYS A 99 2.66 3.61 22.14
CA LYS A 99 3.28 3.47 23.47
C LYS A 99 4.22 4.65 23.80
N GLN A 100 5.00 5.08 22.81
CA GLN A 100 5.90 6.24 22.96
C GLN A 100 5.12 7.53 23.24
N ALA A 101 4.08 7.81 22.43
CA ALA A 101 3.22 8.97 22.62
C ALA A 101 2.53 8.98 23.99
N ALA A 102 2.06 7.80 24.46
CA ALA A 102 1.49 7.64 25.80
C ALA A 102 2.51 7.85 26.93
N SER A 103 3.80 7.71 26.64
CA SER A 103 4.91 7.94 27.57
C SER A 103 5.44 9.39 27.50
N GLY A 104 4.80 10.27 26.72
CA GLY A 104 5.16 11.68 26.59
C GLY A 104 6.13 12.00 25.44
N ASP A 105 6.38 11.08 24.52
CA ASP A 105 7.21 11.34 23.33
C ASP A 105 6.50 12.28 22.35
N THR A 106 7.00 13.50 22.23
CA THR A 106 6.44 14.54 21.36
C THR A 106 6.53 14.19 19.87
N ALA A 107 7.59 13.52 19.42
CA ALA A 107 7.74 13.18 18.01
C ALA A 107 6.71 12.10 17.61
N ALA A 108 6.50 11.11 18.48
CA ALA A 108 5.47 10.10 18.28
C ALA A 108 4.05 10.70 18.32
N GLN A 109 3.80 11.68 19.21
CA GLN A 109 2.52 12.40 19.26
C GLN A 109 2.25 13.14 17.95
N ILE A 110 3.21 13.95 17.48
CA ILE A 110 3.09 14.69 16.21
C ILE A 110 2.84 13.74 15.04
N ALA A 111 3.53 12.61 15.00
CA ALA A 111 3.37 11.63 13.93
C ALA A 111 1.97 10.96 13.94
N LEU A 112 1.38 10.74 15.11
CA LEU A 112 0.04 10.15 15.25
C LEU A 112 -1.09 11.16 14.99
N ASP A 113 -0.87 12.42 15.35
CA ASP A 113 -1.82 13.52 15.17
C ASP A 113 -1.87 14.02 13.71
N GLN A 114 -0.97 13.54 12.85
CA GLN A 114 -0.99 13.88 11.43
C GLN A 114 -2.32 13.46 10.80
N ALA A 115 -2.99 14.43 10.16
CA ALA A 115 -4.23 14.19 9.46
C ALA A 115 -4.05 13.16 8.32
N TYR A 116 -5.08 12.35 8.12
CA TYR A 116 -5.18 11.41 7.01
C TYR A 116 -6.54 11.58 6.34
N GLU A 117 -6.54 11.94 5.06
CA GLU A 117 -7.72 12.06 4.22
C GLU A 117 -7.96 10.71 3.53
N PRO A 118 -9.02 9.95 3.91
CA PRO A 118 -9.37 8.72 3.21
C PRO A 118 -9.62 9.00 1.72
N PRO A 119 -9.10 8.18 0.80
CA PRO A 119 -9.37 8.34 -0.62
C PRO A 119 -10.87 8.28 -0.91
N ALA A 120 -11.40 9.26 -1.63
CA ALA A 120 -12.82 9.30 -1.96
C ALA A 120 -13.20 8.25 -3.03
N ARG A 121 -12.25 7.89 -3.90
CA ARG A 121 -12.44 6.95 -5.02
C ARG A 121 -11.22 6.04 -5.19
N PRO A 122 -10.94 5.14 -4.24
CA PRO A 122 -9.92 4.13 -4.45
C PRO A 122 -10.38 3.12 -5.51
N ASP A 123 -9.45 2.61 -6.31
CA ASP A 123 -9.70 1.54 -7.28
C ASP A 123 -9.99 0.22 -6.55
N ILE A 124 -9.31 -0.01 -5.41
CA ILE A 124 -9.53 -1.15 -4.51
C ILE A 124 -9.61 -0.63 -3.08
N HIS A 125 -10.66 -1.00 -2.33
CA HIS A 125 -10.80 -0.65 -0.92
C HIS A 125 -10.91 -1.91 -0.05
N LEU A 126 -10.01 -2.04 0.92
CA LEU A 126 -9.96 -3.17 1.84
C LEU A 126 -10.00 -2.72 3.30
N ARG A 127 -10.89 -3.36 4.06
CA ARG A 127 -10.93 -3.32 5.53
C ARG A 127 -9.95 -4.35 6.07
N THR A 128 -8.76 -3.92 6.49
CA THR A 128 -7.70 -4.83 6.97
C THR A 128 -7.89 -5.23 8.42
N ASP A 129 -8.87 -4.67 9.12
CA ASP A 129 -9.36 -5.14 10.41
C ASP A 129 -10.28 -6.36 10.32
N LEU A 130 -10.84 -6.62 9.14
CA LEU A 130 -11.79 -7.71 8.90
C LEU A 130 -11.19 -8.89 8.13
N GLN A 131 -9.90 -8.82 7.81
CA GLN A 131 -9.22 -9.74 6.90
C GLN A 131 -7.76 -9.92 7.31
N THR A 132 -7.20 -11.08 7.00
CA THR A 132 -5.77 -11.33 7.10
C THR A 132 -4.99 -10.60 5.99
N PRO A 133 -3.68 -10.40 6.14
CA PRO A 133 -2.84 -9.88 5.06
C PRO A 133 -2.87 -10.75 3.81
N LEU A 134 -2.96 -12.08 3.96
CA LEU A 134 -3.02 -13.01 2.85
C LEU A 134 -4.32 -12.88 2.05
N GLU A 135 -5.47 -12.84 2.73
CA GLU A 135 -6.76 -12.59 2.08
C GLU A 135 -6.79 -11.22 1.38
N SER A 136 -6.21 -10.20 2.00
CA SER A 136 -6.12 -8.86 1.42
C SER A 136 -5.27 -8.86 0.15
N ALA A 137 -4.12 -9.53 0.16
CA ALA A 137 -3.27 -9.69 -1.02
C ALA A 137 -3.99 -10.47 -2.13
N GLY A 138 -4.67 -11.57 -1.80
CA GLY A 138 -5.46 -12.35 -2.74
C GLY A 138 -6.56 -11.54 -3.43
N ARG A 139 -7.25 -10.66 -2.69
CA ARG A 139 -8.26 -9.76 -3.27
C ARG A 139 -7.67 -8.72 -4.21
N ILE A 140 -6.47 -8.22 -3.91
CA ILE A 140 -5.77 -7.29 -4.81
C ILE A 140 -5.35 -8.01 -6.09
N LEU A 141 -4.80 -9.23 -5.96
CA LEU A 141 -4.41 -10.07 -7.10
C LEU A 141 -5.61 -10.36 -8.01
N GLY A 142 -6.72 -10.83 -7.45
CA GLY A 142 -7.94 -11.08 -8.22
C GLY A 142 -8.43 -9.84 -8.97
N ALA A 143 -8.41 -8.66 -8.32
CA ALA A 143 -8.82 -7.42 -8.98
C ALA A 143 -7.91 -6.99 -10.14
N ILE A 144 -6.59 -7.20 -10.02
CA ILE A 144 -5.65 -6.87 -11.11
C ILE A 144 -5.64 -7.94 -12.22
N GLU A 145 -5.99 -9.18 -11.91
CA GLU A 145 -6.26 -10.23 -12.88
C GLU A 145 -7.54 -9.93 -13.68
N ASP A 146 -8.65 -9.65 -12.98
CA ASP A 146 -9.96 -9.36 -13.58
C ASP A 146 -9.94 -8.11 -14.48
N SER A 147 -9.08 -7.15 -14.17
CA SER A 147 -8.86 -5.95 -15.00
C SER A 147 -7.91 -6.19 -16.19
N GLY A 148 -7.33 -7.38 -16.31
CA GLY A 148 -6.40 -7.74 -17.37
C GLY A 148 -5.03 -7.05 -17.27
N LEU A 149 -4.67 -6.52 -16.09
CA LEU A 149 -3.35 -5.94 -15.85
C LEU A 149 -2.27 -7.02 -15.80
N ILE A 150 -2.62 -8.21 -15.30
CA ILE A 150 -1.77 -9.39 -15.29
C ILE A 150 -2.55 -10.60 -15.83
N PRO A 151 -1.86 -11.65 -16.32
CA PRO A 151 -2.51 -12.89 -16.74
C PRO A 151 -3.26 -13.56 -15.58
N LEU A 152 -4.40 -14.18 -15.89
CA LEU A 152 -5.11 -15.08 -14.98
C LEU A 152 -4.22 -16.29 -14.67
N VAL A 153 -4.25 -16.76 -13.42
CA VAL A 153 -3.69 -18.07 -13.06
C VAL A 153 -4.67 -19.13 -13.53
N GLU A 154 -4.24 -19.99 -14.46
CA GLU A 154 -4.96 -21.24 -14.72
C GLU A 154 -4.75 -22.18 -13.51
N LEU A 155 -5.84 -22.56 -12.86
CA LEU A 155 -5.86 -23.52 -11.75
C LEU A 155 -5.55 -24.95 -12.23
#